data_AF-A4AS08-F1
#
_entry.id   AF-A4AS08-F1
#
_cell.length_a   1.000
_cell.length_b   1.000
_cell.length_c   1.000
_cell.angle_alpha   90.00
_cell.angle_beta   90.00
_cell.angle_gamma   90.00
#
_symmetry.space_group_name_H-M   'P 1'
#
loop_
_entity.id
_entity.type
_entity.pdbx_description
1 polymer ?
#
loop_
_entity_poly.entity_id
_entity_poly.type
_entity_poly.pdbx_seq_one_letter_code
_entity_poly.pdbx_strand_id
1 'polypeptide(L)'
;MKTIKLILILSLLTTTYAIGQEKELTNKNKETMKTYVIERSIPGAGDLTPEQLKGISQTSCSVLKEMGPKIEWQHSYVTGDKVYCVYKAENKDLVKEHAKKGGFPANSINEVATVISPATAEQ
;
A
#
# COMPACT_ATOMS: atom_id res chain seq x y z
N MET A 1 37.55 -23.04 25.38
CA MET A 1 37.04 -21.63 25.39
C MET A 1 37.24 -20.89 24.06
N LYS A 2 38.38 -21.01 23.36
CA LYS A 2 38.63 -20.28 22.09
C LYS A 2 37.72 -20.71 20.92
N THR A 3 37.41 -22.00 20.82
CA THR A 3 36.56 -22.58 19.74
C THR A 3 35.08 -22.20 19.87
N ILE A 4 34.52 -22.17 21.08
CA ILE A 4 33.14 -21.73 21.33
C ILE A 4 32.96 -20.24 20.99
N LYS A 5 33.96 -19.41 21.30
CA LYS A 5 33.94 -17.97 20.98
C LYS A 5 33.94 -17.72 19.46
N LEU A 6 34.64 -18.55 18.68
CA LEU A 6 34.71 -18.41 17.22
C LEU A 6 33.40 -18.81 16.53
N ILE A 7 32.74 -19.87 17.01
CA ILE A 7 31.43 -20.31 16.49
C ILE A 7 30.34 -19.26 16.75
N LEU A 8 30.34 -18.63 17.93
CA LEU A 8 29.40 -17.56 18.28
C LEU A 8 29.58 -16.29 17.43
N ILE A 9 30.82 -15.93 17.08
CA ILE A 9 31.09 -14.77 16.21
C ILE A 9 30.63 -15.03 14.77
N LEU A 10 30.83 -16.25 14.26
CA LEU A 10 30.42 -16.62 12.91
C LEU A 10 28.89 -16.66 12.74
N SER A 11 28.14 -17.13 13.75
CA SER A 11 26.67 -17.12 13.71
C SER A 11 26.07 -15.71 13.81
N LEU A 12 26.71 -14.80 14.56
CA LEU A 12 26.32 -13.39 14.60
C LEU A 12 26.53 -12.71 13.24
N LEU A 13 27.64 -13.00 12.55
CA LEU A 13 27.94 -12.48 11.22
C LEU A 13 26.94 -12.95 10.15
N THR A 14 26.50 -14.22 10.19
CA THR A 14 25.52 -14.72 9.21
C THR A 14 24.13 -14.12 9.45
N THR A 15 23.76 -13.92 10.72
CA THR A 15 22.46 -13.32 11.08
C THR A 15 22.37 -11.86 10.64
N THR A 16 23.41 -11.06 10.87
CA THR A 16 23.42 -9.65 10.42
C THR A 16 23.42 -9.53 8.90
N TYR A 17 24.09 -10.44 8.19
CA TYR A 17 24.07 -10.49 6.73
C TYR A 17 22.68 -10.80 6.18
N ALA A 18 21.98 -11.79 6.75
CA ALA A 18 20.61 -12.14 6.35
C ALA A 18 19.61 -10.99 6.59
N ILE A 19 19.68 -10.33 7.76
CA ILE A 19 18.87 -9.15 8.06
C ILE A 19 19.17 -8.01 7.08
N GLY A 20 20.43 -7.82 6.68
CA GLY A 20 20.84 -6.86 5.67
C GLY A 20 20.20 -7.12 4.31
N GLN A 21 20.22 -8.38 3.84
CA GLN A 21 19.63 -8.76 2.55
C GLN A 21 18.11 -8.59 2.51
N GLU A 22 17.40 -8.96 3.58
CA GLU A 22 15.95 -8.82 3.67
C GLU A 22 15.53 -7.32 3.67
N LYS A 23 16.31 -6.48 4.35
CA LYS A 23 16.11 -5.02 4.37
C LYS A 23 16.41 -4.35 3.03
N GLU A 24 17.37 -4.87 2.27
CA GLU A 24 17.68 -4.39 0.92
C GLU A 24 16.58 -4.77 -0.09
N LEU A 25 16.09 -6.01 -0.06
CA LEU A 25 14.99 -6.49 -0.91
C LEU A 25 13.69 -5.72 -0.66
N THR A 26 13.36 -5.46 0.59
CA THR A 26 12.18 -4.67 0.98
C THR A 26 12.28 -3.21 0.53
N ASN A 27 13.47 -2.59 0.63
CA ASN A 27 13.68 -1.24 0.10
C ASN A 27 13.62 -1.18 -1.44
N LYS A 28 14.18 -2.18 -2.12
CA LYS A 28 14.18 -2.23 -3.59
C LYS A 28 12.77 -2.41 -4.17
N ASN A 29 11.92 -3.20 -3.49
CA ASN A 29 10.50 -3.33 -3.86
C ASN A 29 9.68 -2.07 -3.55
N LYS A 30 10.12 -1.23 -2.59
CA LYS A 30 9.46 0.05 -2.31
C LYS A 30 9.70 1.08 -3.44
N GLU A 31 10.81 0.98 -4.17
CA GLU A 31 11.09 1.84 -5.34
C GLU A 31 10.35 1.44 -6.62
N THR A 32 9.73 0.25 -6.69
CA THR A 32 9.04 -0.22 -7.90
C THR A 32 7.53 0.05 -7.92
N MET A 33 6.94 0.52 -6.81
CA MET A 33 5.50 0.75 -6.72
C MET A 33 5.06 2.00 -7.49
N LYS A 34 3.99 1.87 -8.26
CA LYS A 34 3.31 2.97 -8.96
C LYS A 34 2.15 3.50 -8.13
N THR A 35 1.81 4.78 -8.31
CA THR A 35 0.65 5.38 -7.67
C THR A 35 -0.58 5.20 -8.57
N TYR A 36 -1.70 4.81 -7.98
CA TYR A 36 -2.98 4.67 -8.64
C TYR A 36 -4.05 5.53 -7.97
N VAL A 37 -4.87 6.18 -8.78
CA VAL A 37 -6.11 6.84 -8.36
C VAL A 37 -7.29 5.96 -8.77
N ILE A 38 -8.09 5.59 -7.79
CA ILE A 38 -9.27 4.73 -7.95
C ILE A 38 -10.52 5.55 -7.72
N GLU A 39 -11.44 5.53 -8.69
CA GLU A 39 -12.79 6.07 -8.50
C GLU A 39 -13.76 4.95 -8.14
N ARG A 40 -14.55 5.16 -7.10
CA ARG A 40 -15.55 4.24 -6.58
C ARG A 40 -16.90 4.94 -6.51
N SER A 41 -17.88 4.47 -7.27
CA SER A 41 -19.27 4.94 -7.19
C SER A 41 -19.96 4.27 -6.01
N ILE A 42 -20.30 5.06 -5.00
CA ILE A 42 -20.99 4.64 -3.78
C ILE A 42 -22.04 5.72 -3.48
N PRO A 43 -23.30 5.53 -3.90
CA PRO A 43 -24.36 6.52 -3.68
C PRO A 43 -24.47 6.89 -2.19
N GLY A 44 -24.52 8.19 -1.89
CA GLY A 44 -24.56 8.71 -0.51
C GLY A 44 -23.29 8.48 0.31
N ALA A 45 -22.13 8.26 -0.33
CA ALA A 45 -20.86 8.09 0.38
C ALA A 45 -20.56 9.24 1.36
N GLY A 46 -20.91 10.47 1.01
CA GLY A 46 -20.73 11.66 1.83
C GLY A 46 -21.59 11.69 3.09
N ASP A 47 -22.67 10.91 3.11
CA ASP A 47 -23.59 10.80 4.25
C ASP A 47 -23.22 9.66 5.20
N LEU A 48 -22.16 8.89 4.88
CA LEU A 48 -21.68 7.81 5.73
C LEU A 48 -21.17 8.35 7.06
N THR A 49 -21.61 7.74 8.16
CA THR A 49 -21.16 8.11 9.50
C THR A 49 -19.69 7.76 9.73
N PRO A 50 -19.02 8.39 10.70
CA PRO A 50 -17.66 8.03 11.09
C PRO A 50 -17.49 6.53 11.41
N GLU A 51 -18.49 5.89 12.02
CA GLU A 51 -18.48 4.47 12.34
C GLU A 51 -18.55 3.59 11.09
N GLN A 52 -19.35 3.98 10.11
CA GLN A 52 -19.45 3.28 8.82
C GLN A 52 -18.13 3.42 8.04
N LEU A 53 -17.56 4.62 7.98
CA LEU A 53 -16.26 4.87 7.35
C LEU A 53 -15.13 4.10 8.04
N LYS A 54 -15.17 3.99 9.38
CA LYS A 54 -14.26 3.15 10.16
C LYS A 54 -14.40 1.69 9.77
N GLY A 55 -15.63 1.16 9.66
CA GLY A 55 -15.88 -0.22 9.23
C GLY A 55 -15.32 -0.52 7.84
N ILE A 56 -15.57 0.38 6.87
CA ILE A 56 -15.01 0.27 5.51
C ILE A 56 -13.48 0.25 5.54
N SER A 57 -12.88 1.13 6.35
CA SER A 57 -11.42 1.22 6.51
C SER A 57 -10.84 -0.07 7.12
N GLN A 58 -11.52 -0.65 8.11
CA GLN A 58 -11.10 -1.91 8.74
C GLN A 58 -11.12 -3.08 7.74
N THR A 59 -12.17 -3.19 6.93
CA THR A 59 -12.24 -4.21 5.86
C THR A 59 -11.09 -4.04 4.87
N SER A 60 -10.83 -2.82 4.41
CA SER A 60 -9.72 -2.54 3.49
C SER A 60 -8.36 -2.94 4.09
N CYS A 61 -8.11 -2.56 5.34
CA CYS A 61 -6.87 -2.89 6.05
C CYS A 61 -6.70 -4.39 6.29
N SER A 62 -7.78 -5.14 6.52
CA SER A 62 -7.71 -6.60 6.65
C SER A 62 -7.23 -7.25 5.36
N VAL A 63 -7.83 -6.88 4.21
CA VAL A 63 -7.43 -7.38 2.90
C VAL A 63 -5.98 -7.01 2.56
N LEU A 64 -5.56 -5.78 2.86
CA LEU A 64 -4.17 -5.36 2.63
C LEU A 64 -3.16 -6.19 3.44
N LYS A 65 -3.49 -6.53 4.69
CA LYS A 65 -2.63 -7.42 5.50
C LYS A 65 -2.46 -8.80 4.87
N GLU A 66 -3.52 -9.34 4.27
CA GLU A 66 -3.47 -10.63 3.56
C GLU A 66 -2.67 -10.56 2.25
N MET A 67 -2.73 -9.43 1.56
CA MET A 67 -2.04 -9.21 0.27
C MET A 67 -0.56 -8.85 0.44
N GLY A 68 -0.15 -8.46 1.64
CA GLY A 68 1.22 -8.12 1.97
C GLY A 68 1.68 -6.77 1.37
N PRO A 69 2.99 -6.49 1.40
CA PRO A 69 3.53 -5.13 1.19
C PRO A 69 3.55 -4.68 -0.28
N LYS A 70 3.02 -5.47 -1.21
CA LYS A 70 3.02 -5.17 -2.66
C LYS A 70 1.97 -4.15 -3.08
N ILE A 71 1.09 -3.79 -2.14
CA ILE A 71 0.03 -2.81 -2.29
C ILE A 71 -0.14 -2.06 -0.97
N GLU A 72 -0.33 -0.76 -1.06
CA GLU A 72 -0.46 0.12 0.09
C GLU A 72 -1.56 1.15 -0.16
N TRP A 73 -2.55 1.20 0.73
CA TRP A 73 -3.53 2.28 0.72
C TRP A 73 -2.92 3.53 1.37
N GLN A 74 -2.88 4.65 0.64
CA GLN A 74 -2.35 5.91 1.16
C GLN A 74 -3.45 6.69 1.91
N HIS A 75 -4.56 6.95 1.22
CA HIS A 75 -5.72 7.66 1.76
C HIS A 75 -6.91 7.59 0.79
N SER A 76 -8.06 8.07 1.23
CA SER A 76 -9.26 8.22 0.41
C SER A 76 -9.91 9.57 0.65
N TYR A 77 -10.46 10.15 -0.41
CA TYR A 77 -11.36 11.30 -0.36
C TYR A 77 -12.79 10.79 -0.49
N VAL A 78 -13.61 11.03 0.54
CA VAL A 78 -15.04 10.78 0.50
C VAL A 78 -15.72 12.06 0.01
N THR A 79 -16.54 11.93 -1.02
CA THR A 79 -17.35 13.02 -1.60
C THR A 79 -18.81 12.60 -1.61
N GLY A 80 -19.72 13.37 -2.22
CA GLY A 80 -21.16 13.07 -2.27
C GLY A 80 -21.48 11.60 -2.61
N ASP A 81 -21.39 11.21 -3.89
CA ASP A 81 -21.71 9.84 -4.34
C ASP A 81 -20.49 9.00 -4.72
N LYS A 82 -19.29 9.49 -4.40
CA LYS A 82 -18.05 8.84 -4.81
C LYS A 82 -17.00 8.87 -3.73
N VAL A 83 -16.17 7.83 -3.75
CA VAL A 83 -14.92 7.78 -3.00
C VAL A 83 -13.76 7.69 -3.99
N TYR A 84 -12.77 8.57 -3.83
CA TYR A 84 -11.53 8.53 -4.59
C TYR A 84 -10.42 8.01 -3.70
N CYS A 85 -9.80 6.91 -4.07
CA CYS A 85 -8.71 6.35 -3.28
C CYS A 85 -7.37 6.53 -3.97
N VAL A 86 -6.33 6.79 -3.17
CA VAL A 86 -4.94 6.80 -3.63
C VAL A 86 -4.22 5.59 -3.06
N TYR A 87 -3.69 4.76 -3.94
CA TYR A 87 -2.95 3.55 -3.59
C TYR A 87 -1.57 3.60 -4.23
N LYS A 88 -0.59 2.95 -3.60
CA LYS A 88 0.63 2.51 -4.26
C LYS A 88 0.53 1.01 -4.50
N ALA A 89 0.97 0.52 -5.64
CA ALA A 89 1.01 -0.91 -5.93
C ALA A 89 2.08 -1.25 -6.97
N GLU A 90 2.61 -2.48 -6.95
CA GLU A 90 3.54 -2.94 -8.00
C GLU A 90 2.88 -2.96 -9.39
N ASN A 91 1.56 -3.16 -9.47
CA ASN A 91 0.79 -3.15 -10.72
C ASN A 91 -0.71 -2.89 -10.46
N LYS A 92 -1.46 -2.60 -11.54
CA LYS A 92 -2.90 -2.33 -11.51
C LYS A 92 -3.74 -3.53 -11.03
N ASP A 93 -3.28 -4.75 -11.28
CA ASP A 93 -4.07 -5.95 -10.96
C ASP A 93 -4.14 -6.22 -9.46
N LEU A 94 -3.12 -5.84 -8.69
CA LEU A 94 -3.19 -5.84 -7.23
C LEU A 94 -4.30 -4.92 -6.70
N VAL A 95 -4.51 -3.75 -7.32
CA VAL A 95 -5.60 -2.84 -6.94
C VAL A 95 -6.97 -3.46 -7.23
N LYS A 96 -7.11 -4.14 -8.38
CA LYS A 96 -8.35 -4.88 -8.72
C LYS A 96 -8.59 -6.03 -7.75
N GLU A 97 -7.56 -6.79 -7.41
CA GLU A 97 -7.64 -7.91 -6.48
C GLU A 97 -8.06 -7.43 -5.08
N HIS A 98 -7.47 -6.34 -4.58
CA HIS A 98 -7.87 -5.73 -3.31
C HIS A 98 -9.35 -5.34 -3.31
N ALA A 99 -9.81 -4.66 -4.36
CA ALA A 99 -11.21 -4.28 -4.49
C ALA A 99 -12.14 -5.51 -4.52
N LYS A 100 -11.76 -6.56 -5.25
CA LYS A 100 -12.50 -7.82 -5.33
C LYS A 100 -12.60 -8.51 -3.96
N LYS A 101 -11.48 -8.65 -3.24
CA LYS A 101 -11.44 -9.29 -1.91
C LYS A 101 -12.20 -8.47 -0.86
N GLY A 102 -12.12 -7.14 -0.93
CA GLY A 102 -12.80 -6.24 0.00
C GLY A 102 -14.28 -5.99 -0.33
N GLY A 103 -14.79 -6.50 -1.45
CA GLY A 103 -16.16 -6.25 -1.89
C GLY A 103 -16.42 -4.78 -2.27
N PHE A 104 -15.38 -4.04 -2.64
CA PHE A 104 -15.48 -2.62 -2.99
C PHE A 104 -15.64 -2.45 -4.50
N PRO A 105 -16.45 -1.49 -4.97
CA PRO A 105 -16.43 -1.10 -6.37
C PRO A 105 -15.08 -0.48 -6.73
N ALA A 106 -14.58 -0.74 -7.93
CA ALA A 106 -13.41 -0.10 -8.50
C ALA A 106 -13.72 0.28 -9.95
N ASN A 107 -14.63 1.24 -10.10
CA ASN A 107 -15.20 1.64 -11.39
C ASN A 107 -14.13 2.13 -12.37
N SER A 108 -13.12 2.83 -11.86
CA SER A 108 -11.95 3.24 -12.64
C SER A 108 -10.68 3.12 -11.81
N ILE A 109 -9.59 2.66 -12.45
CA ILE A 109 -8.26 2.55 -11.83
C ILE A 109 -7.24 3.10 -12.82
N ASN A 110 -6.65 4.25 -12.49
CA ASN A 110 -5.68 4.96 -13.33
C ASN A 110 -4.34 5.05 -12.64
N GLU A 111 -3.28 4.69 -13.36
CA GLU A 111 -1.91 4.97 -12.92
C GLU A 111 -1.66 6.48 -13.04
N VAL A 112 -1.06 7.07 -12.01
CA VAL A 112 -0.70 8.48 -12.00
C VAL A 112 0.56 8.66 -12.84
N ALA A 113 0.41 9.29 -14.01
CA ALA A 113 1.54 9.59 -14.89
C ALA A 113 2.43 10.72 -14.34
N THR A 114 1.82 11.74 -13.74
CA THR A 114 2.52 12.87 -13.12
C THR A 114 1.63 13.53 -12.07
N VAL A 115 2.24 14.26 -11.14
CA VAL A 115 1.55 15.08 -10.15
C VAL A 115 1.95 16.53 -10.38
N ILE A 116 0.95 17.39 -10.56
CA ILE A 116 1.15 18.83 -10.68
C ILE A 116 0.67 19.52 -9.40
N SER A 117 1.29 20.64 -9.06
CA SER A 117 0.95 21.48 -7.91
C SER A 117 1.30 22.94 -8.24
N PRO A 118 0.99 23.92 -7.38
CA PRO A 118 1.49 25.29 -7.57
C PRO A 118 3.01 25.35 -7.75
N ALA A 119 3.78 24.45 -7.11
CA ALA A 119 5.23 24.39 -7.30
C ALA A 119 5.63 24.00 -8.74
N THR A 120 4.78 23.27 -9.46
CA THR A 120 5.00 22.93 -10.88
C THR A 120 4.88 24.15 -11.79
N ALA A 121 4.15 25.19 -11.37
CA ALA A 121 4.05 26.43 -12.13
C ALA A 121 5.35 27.26 -12.08
N GLU A 122 6.23 27.00 -11.11
CA GLU A 122 7.46 27.75 -10.85
C GLU A 122 8.74 26.99 -11.27
N GLN A 123 8.59 25.87 -12.01
CA GLN A 123 9.72 25.02 -12.45
C GLN A 123 10.43 25.55 -13.69
#